data_AF-A0AAW0CXS7-F1
#
_entry.id   AF-A0AAW0CXS7-F1
#
_cell.length_a   1.000
_cell.length_b   1.000
_cell.length_c   1.000
_cell.angle_alpha   90.00
_cell.angle_beta   90.00
_cell.angle_gamma   90.00
#
_symmetry.space_group_name_H-M   'P 1'
#
loop_
_entity.id
_entity.type
_entity.pdbx_description
1 polymer ?
#
loop_
_entity_poly.entity_id
_entity_poly.type
_entity_poly.pdbx_seq_one_letter_code
_entity_poly.pdbx_strand_id
1 'polypeptide(L)'
;MDITPISNPFVSDAPLATCNLCHRSPVTSRGYSSCQNCRDKRNASKRRATARKREQKMRVFQLATRVNVPPSHSVEPTKPLKRKTPDGENEGDALERIRKRFKKMEPFKKHESIFQIPSAIPTTESQYQKFISASDLHKAIKQSYPDNANPLRFHGTYAIITELDPDHKLKAREVARNLRHNTSLQFNLDDREAYRSDDGAYTIHYKCTCHQSVKRTSSDLTSYFMSKNKAALATPKTECLGRIEVRAEKDMSHRLGWPGQRIKVTITHPKKL
;
A
#
# COMPACT_ATOMS: atom_id res chain seq x y z
N MET A 1 60.99 -10.29 -47.62
CA MET A 1 60.81 -10.67 -46.20
C MET A 1 59.33 -10.57 -45.90
N ASP A 2 58.64 -11.70 -46.05
CA ASP A 2 57.18 -11.77 -45.93
C ASP A 2 56.80 -12.08 -44.49
N ILE A 3 56.04 -11.17 -43.88
CA ILE A 3 55.52 -11.31 -42.51
C ILE A 3 54.18 -12.05 -42.62
N THR A 4 54.17 -13.32 -42.25
CA THR A 4 52.94 -14.10 -42.15
C THR A 4 52.15 -13.69 -40.89
N PRO A 5 50.82 -13.47 -41.00
CA PRO A 5 50.00 -13.11 -39.85
C PRO A 5 49.79 -14.33 -38.94
N ILE A 6 50.13 -14.16 -37.66
CA ILE A 6 49.89 -15.13 -36.59
C ILE A 6 48.39 -15.21 -36.34
N SER A 7 47.75 -16.24 -36.88
CA SER A 7 46.37 -16.61 -36.56
C SER A 7 46.33 -17.17 -35.14
N ASN A 8 45.64 -16.49 -34.23
CA ASN A 8 45.41 -16.93 -32.85
C ASN A 8 44.15 -17.81 -32.81
N PRO A 9 44.24 -19.16 -32.65
CA PRO A 9 43.10 -20.06 -32.76
C PRO A 9 42.55 -20.44 -31.37
N PHE A 10 42.29 -19.46 -30.51
CA PHE A 10 41.70 -19.70 -29.20
C PHE A 10 40.47 -18.82 -28.97
N VAL A 11 39.44 -19.04 -29.79
CA VAL A 11 38.08 -18.59 -29.47
C VAL A 11 37.50 -19.65 -28.54
N SER A 12 37.62 -19.43 -27.24
CA SER A 12 36.96 -20.26 -26.24
C SER A 12 35.46 -20.06 -26.35
N ASP A 13 34.76 -21.10 -26.83
CA ASP A 13 33.29 -21.22 -26.88
C ASP A 13 32.72 -21.28 -25.46
N ALA A 14 32.74 -20.15 -24.76
CA ALA A 14 32.01 -20.01 -23.52
C ALA A 14 30.51 -20.00 -23.85
N PRO A 15 29.68 -20.84 -23.21
CA PRO A 15 28.25 -20.87 -23.46
C PRO A 15 27.65 -19.49 -23.17
N LEU A 16 27.05 -18.87 -24.19
CA LEU A 16 26.39 -17.58 -24.07
C LEU A 16 25.22 -17.69 -23.09
N ALA A 17 25.21 -16.84 -22.07
CA ALA A 17 24.12 -16.79 -21.09
C ALA A 17 22.78 -16.53 -21.79
N THR A 18 21.74 -17.28 -21.41
CA THR A 18 20.38 -17.09 -21.94
C THR A 18 19.71 -15.88 -21.29
N CYS A 19 18.86 -15.19 -22.05
CA CYS A 19 18.07 -14.06 -21.52
C CYS A 19 17.14 -14.46 -20.36
N ASN A 20 17.23 -13.77 -19.23
CA ASN A 20 16.40 -14.03 -18.03
C ASN A 20 14.90 -13.69 -18.17
N LEU A 21 14.50 -13.06 -19.29
CA LEU A 21 13.11 -12.63 -19.50
C LEU A 21 12.36 -13.53 -20.47
N CYS A 22 13.00 -13.90 -21.58
CA CYS A 22 12.37 -14.73 -22.60
C CYS A 22 12.91 -16.16 -22.63
N HIS A 23 14.06 -16.44 -22.00
CA HIS A 23 14.76 -17.73 -22.01
C HIS A 23 15.05 -18.31 -23.41
N ARG A 24 14.90 -17.51 -24.48
CA ARG A 24 14.97 -17.98 -25.87
C ARG A 24 16.21 -17.50 -26.62
N SER A 25 16.79 -16.38 -26.22
CA SER A 25 17.87 -15.73 -26.98
C SER A 25 19.13 -15.63 -26.15
N PRO A 26 20.31 -15.95 -26.71
CA PRO A 26 21.57 -15.68 -26.05
C PRO A 26 21.75 -14.17 -25.87
N VAL A 27 22.36 -13.76 -24.77
CA VAL A 27 22.67 -12.35 -24.53
C VAL A 27 23.96 -12.01 -25.25
N THR A 28 23.84 -11.31 -26.37
CA THR A 28 24.97 -10.92 -27.24
C THR A 28 25.83 -9.79 -26.65
N SER A 29 25.31 -9.04 -25.68
CA SER A 29 26.00 -7.91 -25.05
C SER A 29 26.58 -8.30 -23.69
N ARG A 30 27.91 -8.29 -23.55
CA ARG A 30 28.57 -8.47 -22.24
C ARG A 30 28.02 -7.44 -21.23
N GLY A 31 27.68 -7.89 -20.02
CA GLY A 31 27.18 -7.03 -18.93
C GLY A 31 25.66 -6.88 -18.84
N TYR A 32 24.87 -7.48 -19.74
CA TYR A 32 23.42 -7.45 -19.65
C TYR A 32 22.85 -8.83 -19.29
N SER A 33 21.73 -8.84 -18.57
CA SER A 33 21.00 -10.07 -18.18
C SER A 33 19.82 -10.39 -19.11
N SER A 34 19.58 -9.54 -20.11
CA SER A 34 18.42 -9.66 -21.01
C SER A 34 18.83 -9.39 -22.46
N CYS A 35 18.19 -10.12 -23.39
CA CYS A 35 18.44 -9.93 -24.82
C CYS A 35 17.96 -8.56 -25.31
N GLN A 36 18.46 -8.15 -26.46
CA GLN A 36 18.16 -6.84 -27.06
C GLN A 36 16.64 -6.61 -27.22
N ASN A 37 15.92 -7.58 -27.77
CA ASN A 37 14.46 -7.48 -27.96
C ASN A 37 13.68 -7.23 -26.66
N CYS A 38 14.07 -7.90 -25.56
CA CYS A 38 13.41 -7.68 -24.27
C CYS A 38 13.73 -6.31 -23.68
N ARG A 39 14.97 -5.82 -23.86
CA ARG A 39 15.37 -4.47 -23.46
C ARG A 39 14.59 -3.41 -24.24
N ASP A 40 14.47 -3.57 -25.55
CA ASP A 40 13.73 -2.64 -26.41
C ASP A 40 12.24 -2.62 -26.08
N LYS A 41 11.63 -3.78 -25.84
CA LYS A 41 10.23 -3.87 -25.40
C LYS A 41 10.01 -3.19 -24.04
N ARG A 42 10.94 -3.36 -23.09
CA ARG A 42 10.91 -2.68 -21.78
C ARG A 42 11.06 -1.16 -21.95
N ASN A 43 12.00 -0.72 -22.76
CA ASN A 43 12.24 0.70 -23.05
C ASN A 43 11.04 1.35 -23.74
N ALA A 44 10.42 0.67 -24.71
CA ALA A 44 9.20 1.12 -25.37
C ALA A 44 8.02 1.25 -24.38
N SER A 45 7.86 0.27 -23.48
CA SER A 45 6.84 0.34 -22.42
C SER A 45 7.07 1.53 -21.49
N LYS A 46 8.31 1.75 -21.05
CA LYS A 46 8.69 2.92 -20.23
C LYS A 46 8.40 4.23 -20.95
N ARG A 47 8.72 4.34 -22.25
CA ARG A 47 8.40 5.53 -23.07
C ARG A 47 6.89 5.79 -23.13
N ARG A 48 6.07 4.74 -23.37
CA ARG A 48 4.60 4.86 -23.39
C ARG A 48 4.02 5.29 -22.04
N ALA A 49 4.54 4.75 -20.94
CA ALA A 49 4.11 5.15 -19.59
C ALA A 49 4.42 6.63 -19.29
N THR A 50 5.64 7.08 -19.64
CA THR A 50 6.02 8.50 -19.49
C THR A 50 5.17 9.41 -20.37
N ALA A 51 4.87 9.01 -21.61
CA ALA A 51 4.01 9.76 -22.51
C ALA A 51 2.59 9.93 -21.93
N ARG A 52 1.97 8.84 -21.46
CA ARG A 52 0.65 8.88 -20.79
C ARG A 52 0.63 9.79 -19.58
N LYS A 53 1.68 9.77 -18.76
CA LYS A 53 1.81 10.67 -17.59
C LYS A 53 1.91 12.14 -18.01
N ARG A 54 2.63 12.44 -19.09
CA ARG A 54 2.74 13.79 -19.64
C ARG A 54 1.40 14.27 -20.21
N GLU A 55 0.70 13.41 -20.94
CA GLU A 55 -0.63 13.68 -21.49
C GLU A 55 -1.66 13.96 -20.38
N GLN A 56 -1.68 13.12 -19.33
CA GLN A 56 -2.56 13.33 -18.17
C GLN A 56 -2.28 14.67 -17.48
N LYS A 57 -1.01 15.05 -17.34
CA LYS A 57 -0.62 16.35 -16.77
C LYS A 57 -1.09 17.52 -17.65
N MET A 58 -0.93 17.41 -18.97
CA MET A 58 -1.43 18.41 -19.91
C MET A 58 -2.96 18.53 -19.87
N ARG A 59 -3.68 17.41 -19.75
CA ARG A 59 -5.14 17.40 -19.64
C ARG A 59 -5.63 18.07 -18.36
N VAL A 60 -4.97 17.81 -17.22
CA VAL A 60 -5.27 18.49 -15.95
C VAL A 60 -5.04 20.00 -16.07
N PHE A 61 -3.92 20.40 -16.70
CA PHE A 61 -3.61 21.81 -16.93
C PHE A 61 -4.67 22.50 -17.83
N GLN A 62 -5.10 21.85 -18.92
CA GLN A 62 -6.15 22.37 -19.80
C GLN A 62 -7.52 22.50 -19.12
N LEU A 63 -7.85 21.57 -18.22
CA LEU A 63 -9.08 21.66 -17.42
C LEU A 63 -9.02 22.83 -16.43
N ALA A 64 -7.85 23.05 -15.79
CA ALA A 64 -7.64 24.17 -14.90
C ALA A 64 -7.79 25.53 -15.61
N THR A 65 -7.36 25.64 -16.87
CA THR A 65 -7.50 26.90 -17.65
C THR A 65 -8.92 27.18 -18.15
N ARG A 66 -9.82 26.18 -18.19
CA ARG A 66 -11.21 26.37 -18.66
C ARG A 66 -12.17 26.79 -17.56
N VAL A 67 -11.84 26.57 -16.29
CA VAL A 67 -12.62 27.13 -15.19
C VAL A 67 -12.22 28.59 -15.07
N ASN A 68 -13.06 29.47 -15.61
CA ASN A 68 -12.90 30.91 -15.63
C ASN A 68 -13.10 31.45 -14.19
N VAL A 69 -12.22 31.08 -13.27
CA VAL A 69 -12.19 31.63 -11.91
C VAL A 69 -11.49 32.98 -12.04
N PRO A 70 -12.21 34.10 -11.84
CA PRO A 70 -11.58 35.41 -11.82
C PRO A 70 -10.47 35.41 -10.76
N PRO A 71 -9.28 35.95 -11.08
CA PRO A 71 -8.15 35.96 -10.17
C PRO A 71 -8.45 36.86 -8.97
N SER A 72 -9.06 36.27 -7.94
CA SER A 72 -9.24 36.88 -6.64
C SER A 72 -7.88 36.89 -5.92
N HIS A 73 -7.26 38.08 -5.93
CA HIS A 73 -6.12 38.52 -5.12
C HIS A 73 -4.78 37.80 -5.35
N SER A 74 -3.91 38.58 -6.00
CA SER A 74 -2.46 38.50 -6.09
C SER A 74 -1.75 37.81 -4.91
N VAL A 75 -1.48 36.52 -5.04
CA VAL A 75 -0.31 35.90 -4.42
C VAL A 75 0.71 35.75 -5.53
N GLU A 76 1.78 36.54 -5.48
CA GLU A 76 2.86 36.48 -6.46
C GLU A 76 3.37 35.03 -6.58
N PRO A 77 3.42 34.46 -7.79
CA PRO A 77 4.02 33.15 -7.99
C PRO A 77 5.51 33.28 -7.70
N THR A 78 5.92 32.76 -6.54
CA THR A 78 7.33 32.61 -6.18
C THR A 78 8.03 31.84 -7.30
N LYS A 79 8.86 32.56 -8.07
CA LYS A 79 9.64 32.00 -9.18
C LYS A 79 10.39 30.78 -8.66
N PRO A 80 10.18 29.57 -9.20
CA PRO A 80 11.01 28.44 -8.83
C PRO A 80 12.44 28.78 -9.24
N LEU A 81 13.32 28.96 -8.25
CA LEU A 81 14.75 29.14 -8.43
C LEU A 81 15.25 28.02 -9.36
N LYS A 82 15.57 28.40 -10.61
CA LYS A 82 16.36 27.58 -11.53
C LYS A 82 17.68 27.28 -10.82
N ARG A 83 17.76 26.13 -10.14
CA ARG A 83 19.03 25.56 -9.71
C ARG A 83 19.81 25.27 -10.99
N LYS A 84 20.78 26.14 -11.31
CA LYS A 84 21.94 25.77 -12.13
C LYS A 84 22.53 24.54 -11.45
N THR A 85 22.43 23.39 -12.09
CA THR A 85 23.31 22.26 -11.78
C THR A 85 24.72 22.72 -12.17
N PRO A 86 25.66 22.85 -11.23
CA PRO A 86 27.05 23.07 -11.59
C PRO A 86 27.52 21.82 -12.33
N ASP A 87 28.07 22.06 -13.51
CA ASP A 87 28.59 21.02 -14.39
C ASP A 87 29.69 20.22 -13.68
N GLY A 88 29.58 18.88 -13.72
CA GLY A 88 30.74 18.01 -13.64
C GLY A 88 31.12 17.39 -12.28
N GLU A 89 30.27 17.38 -11.25
CA GLU A 89 30.56 16.59 -10.04
C GLU A 89 30.01 15.15 -10.16
N ASN A 90 30.91 14.17 -10.05
CA ASN A 90 30.63 12.72 -10.05
C ASN A 90 29.37 12.36 -9.25
N GLU A 91 28.40 11.68 -9.89
CA GLU A 91 27.12 11.26 -9.28
C GLU A 91 27.30 10.47 -7.96
N GLY A 92 28.45 9.81 -7.76
CA GLY A 92 28.77 9.11 -6.53
C GLY A 92 28.86 10.02 -5.30
N ASP A 93 29.37 11.23 -5.45
CA ASP A 93 29.68 12.10 -4.31
C ASP A 93 28.43 12.89 -3.83
N ALA A 94 27.49 13.14 -4.74
CA ALA A 94 26.21 13.77 -4.41
C ALA A 94 25.33 12.87 -3.52
N LEU A 95 25.34 11.55 -3.76
CA LEU A 95 24.59 10.58 -2.97
C LEU A 95 25.19 10.38 -1.55
N GLU A 96 26.51 10.44 -1.43
CA GLU A 96 27.24 10.40 -0.16
C GLU A 96 26.88 11.63 0.71
N ARG A 97 26.85 12.83 0.12
CA ARG A 97 26.46 14.08 0.83
C ARG A 97 25.01 14.05 1.29
N ILE A 98 24.10 13.48 0.51
CA ILE A 98 22.69 13.32 0.90
C ILE A 98 22.58 12.35 2.08
N ARG A 99 23.27 11.19 2.05
CA ARG A 99 23.28 10.23 3.17
C ARG A 99 23.85 10.85 4.46
N LYS A 100 24.93 11.62 4.38
CA LYS A 100 25.51 12.30 5.56
C LYS A 100 24.58 13.35 6.16
N ARG A 101 23.78 14.04 5.35
CA ARG A 101 22.76 15.00 5.85
C ARG A 101 21.61 14.32 6.60
N PHE A 102 21.15 13.16 6.14
CA PHE A 102 20.07 12.43 6.84
C PHE A 102 20.54 11.79 8.15
N LYS A 103 21.83 11.48 8.31
CA LYS A 103 22.38 10.88 9.54
C LYS A 103 22.59 11.88 10.69
N LYS A 104 22.55 13.19 10.41
CA LYS A 104 22.82 14.25 11.41
C LYS A 104 21.57 15.01 11.86
N MET A 105 20.39 14.64 11.37
CA MET A 105 19.15 15.12 11.97
C MET A 105 18.89 14.29 13.21
N GLU A 106 19.19 14.86 14.38
CA GLU A 106 18.77 14.33 15.67
C GLU A 106 17.27 14.00 15.64
N PRO A 107 16.83 12.93 16.34
CA PRO A 107 15.42 12.62 16.45
C PRO A 107 14.71 13.84 17.06
N PHE A 108 13.88 14.50 16.25
CA PHE A 108 12.96 15.54 16.71
C PHE A 108 12.24 14.99 17.94
N LYS A 109 12.57 15.53 19.12
CA LYS A 109 11.84 15.30 20.36
C LYS A 109 10.39 15.66 20.06
N LYS A 110 9.53 14.65 19.94
CA LYS A 110 8.10 14.85 19.81
C LYS A 110 7.66 15.64 21.04
N HIS A 111 7.35 16.92 20.83
CA HIS A 111 6.66 17.72 21.81
C HIS A 111 5.29 17.04 22.00
N GLU A 112 5.15 16.26 23.07
CA GLU A 112 3.86 15.79 23.54
C GLU A 112 3.07 17.04 23.95
N SER A 113 2.26 17.55 23.04
CA SER A 113 1.34 18.62 23.35
C SER A 113 0.31 18.06 24.33
N ILE A 114 0.41 18.49 25.59
CA ILE A 114 -0.57 18.30 26.64
C ILE A 114 -1.86 19.03 26.21
N PHE A 115 -2.68 18.37 25.40
CA PHE A 115 -4.06 18.78 25.17
C PHE A 115 -4.94 17.84 26.00
N GLN A 116 -5.26 18.28 27.21
CA GLN A 116 -6.32 17.67 28.00
C GLN A 116 -7.67 17.97 27.32
N ILE A 117 -8.31 16.90 26.84
CA ILE A 117 -9.63 16.95 26.21
C ILE A 117 -10.67 16.95 27.35
N PRO A 118 -11.63 17.90 27.40
CA PRO A 118 -12.74 17.84 28.32
C PRO A 118 -13.55 16.56 28.07
N SER A 119 -13.76 15.79 29.14
CA SER A 119 -14.49 14.53 29.11
C SER A 119 -15.96 14.79 28.78
N ALA A 120 -16.40 14.31 27.61
CA ALA A 120 -17.77 14.45 27.13
C ALA A 120 -18.67 13.32 27.67
N ILE A 121 -19.93 13.70 27.87
CA ILE A 121 -21.06 12.96 28.43
C ILE A 121 -21.15 11.50 27.92
N PRO A 122 -21.42 10.51 28.81
CA PRO A 122 -21.52 9.10 28.45
C PRO A 122 -22.79 8.85 27.61
N THR A 123 -22.63 8.90 26.30
CA THR A 123 -23.55 8.21 25.38
C THR A 123 -23.16 6.72 25.41
N THR A 124 -24.09 5.80 25.13
CA THR A 124 -23.92 4.34 25.11
C THR A 124 -22.82 3.80 24.15
N GLU A 125 -21.96 4.68 23.61
CA GLU A 125 -20.64 4.43 23.00
C GLU A 125 -19.59 3.82 23.94
N SER A 126 -19.92 3.49 25.19
CA SER A 126 -18.96 3.14 26.26
C SER A 126 -18.06 1.92 25.99
N GLN A 127 -18.27 1.19 24.90
CA GLN A 127 -17.46 0.03 24.52
C GLN A 127 -16.34 0.33 23.51
N TYR A 128 -16.36 1.45 22.80
CA TYR A 128 -15.35 1.74 21.77
C TYR A 128 -14.15 2.50 22.34
N GLN A 129 -12.96 1.94 22.16
CA GLN A 129 -11.70 2.65 22.43
C GLN A 129 -11.48 3.71 21.35
N LYS A 130 -11.35 4.99 21.75
CA LYS A 130 -11.12 6.12 20.84
C LYS A 130 -9.62 6.25 20.52
N PHE A 131 -9.29 6.31 19.24
CA PHE A 131 -7.93 6.50 18.74
C PHE A 131 -7.82 7.81 17.96
N ILE A 132 -6.65 8.45 18.07
CA ILE A 132 -6.35 9.71 17.38
C ILE A 132 -6.15 9.46 15.88
N SER A 133 -5.49 8.35 15.52
CA SER A 133 -5.16 8.01 14.14
C SER A 133 -5.44 6.56 13.78
N ALA A 134 -5.59 6.27 12.49
CA ALA A 134 -5.70 4.91 11.98
C ALA A 134 -4.49 4.05 12.35
N SER A 135 -3.29 4.63 12.36
CA SER A 135 -2.04 3.95 12.72
C SER A 135 -2.04 3.46 14.17
N ASP A 136 -2.59 4.25 15.10
CA ASP A 136 -2.67 3.89 16.51
C ASP A 136 -3.69 2.78 16.74
N LEU A 137 -4.83 2.84 16.04
CA LEU A 137 -5.82 1.76 16.01
C LEU A 137 -5.18 0.46 15.48
N HIS A 138 -4.40 0.51 14.39
CA HIS A 138 -3.73 -0.69 13.85
C HIS A 138 -2.71 -1.30 14.82
N LYS A 139 -1.97 -0.46 15.55
CA LYS A 139 -1.02 -0.94 16.59
C LYS A 139 -1.76 -1.61 17.74
N ALA A 140 -2.86 -1.01 18.19
CA ALA A 140 -3.68 -1.58 19.26
C ALA A 140 -4.27 -2.94 18.85
N ILE A 141 -4.76 -3.08 17.61
CA ILE A 141 -5.21 -4.37 17.08
C ILE A 141 -4.08 -5.40 17.12
N LYS A 142 -2.88 -5.05 16.61
CA LYS A 142 -1.72 -5.95 16.63
C LYS A 142 -1.34 -6.40 18.03
N GLN A 143 -1.35 -5.48 18.99
CA GLN A 143 -1.06 -5.77 20.40
C GLN A 143 -2.12 -6.66 21.05
N SER A 144 -3.39 -6.51 20.66
CA SER A 144 -4.49 -7.36 21.14
C SER A 144 -4.50 -8.75 20.50
N TYR A 145 -3.78 -8.94 19.38
CA TYR A 145 -3.78 -10.18 18.60
C TYR A 145 -2.37 -10.79 18.46
N PRO A 146 -1.67 -11.13 19.56
CA PRO A 146 -0.28 -11.58 19.46
C PRO A 146 -0.12 -12.95 18.79
N ASP A 147 -1.00 -13.95 19.00
CA ASP A 147 -0.73 -15.32 18.51
C ASP A 147 -2.00 -16.14 18.22
N ASN A 148 -2.93 -15.63 17.41
CA ASN A 148 -4.24 -16.28 17.15
C ASN A 148 -5.01 -16.64 18.44
N ALA A 149 -4.77 -15.90 19.53
CA ALA A 149 -5.43 -16.10 20.80
C ALA A 149 -6.93 -15.87 20.61
N ASN A 150 -7.71 -16.95 20.69
CA ASN A 150 -9.17 -16.90 20.73
C ASN A 150 -9.59 -17.06 22.21
N PRO A 151 -10.47 -16.19 22.74
CA PRO A 151 -11.27 -15.19 22.05
C PRO A 151 -10.57 -13.83 21.88
N LEU A 152 -10.82 -13.15 20.75
CA LEU A 152 -10.48 -11.74 20.56
C LEU A 152 -11.78 -10.93 20.47
N ARG A 153 -11.90 -9.88 21.29
CA ARG A 153 -12.93 -8.85 21.16
C ARG A 153 -12.24 -7.50 21.14
N PHE A 154 -12.39 -6.78 20.03
CA PHE A 154 -11.80 -5.46 19.87
C PHE A 154 -12.84 -4.51 19.30
N HIS A 155 -12.97 -3.34 19.92
CA HIS A 155 -13.87 -2.27 19.51
C HIS A 155 -13.09 -0.98 19.50
N GLY A 156 -12.81 -0.45 18.31
CA GLY A 156 -12.02 0.77 18.13
C GLY A 156 -12.72 1.78 17.24
N THR A 157 -12.51 3.06 17.51
CA THR A 157 -13.02 4.14 16.65
C THR A 157 -11.98 5.22 16.47
N TYR A 158 -11.96 5.85 15.30
CA TYR A 158 -11.18 7.06 15.03
C TYR A 158 -11.92 7.96 14.05
N ALA A 159 -11.62 9.26 14.09
CA ALA A 159 -12.22 10.26 13.21
C ALA A 159 -11.25 10.68 12.12
N ILE A 160 -11.79 11.01 10.95
CA ILE A 160 -11.07 11.52 9.79
C ILE A 160 -11.74 12.82 9.36
N ILE A 161 -10.98 13.89 9.22
CA ILE A 161 -11.48 15.12 8.62
C ILE A 161 -11.56 14.89 7.10
N THR A 162 -12.73 15.13 6.52
CA THR A 162 -12.99 14.88 5.10
C THR A 162 -13.65 16.07 4.44
N GLU A 163 -13.68 16.06 3.10
CA GLU A 163 -14.45 17.03 2.33
C GLU A 163 -15.98 16.84 2.55
N LEU A 164 -16.78 17.79 2.07
CA LEU A 164 -18.20 17.96 2.41
C LEU A 164 -19.12 16.76 2.08
N ASP A 165 -18.73 15.87 1.16
CA ASP A 165 -19.53 14.71 0.76
C ASP A 165 -18.67 13.46 0.62
N PRO A 166 -18.34 12.81 1.75
CA PRO A 166 -17.35 11.75 1.73
C PRO A 166 -18.04 10.40 1.47
N ASP A 167 -17.61 9.69 0.42
CA ASP A 167 -18.12 8.37 0.08
C ASP A 167 -17.77 7.35 1.19
N HIS A 168 -18.72 7.13 2.11
CA HIS A 168 -18.59 6.18 3.23
C HIS A 168 -18.29 4.76 2.76
N LYS A 169 -18.80 4.36 1.58
CA LYS A 169 -18.56 3.04 1.00
C LYS A 169 -17.13 2.89 0.51
N LEU A 170 -16.60 3.89 -0.19
CA LEU A 170 -15.21 3.89 -0.62
C LEU A 170 -14.28 3.86 0.60
N LYS A 171 -14.59 4.65 1.63
CA LYS A 171 -13.76 4.73 2.83
C LYS A 171 -13.75 3.44 3.64
N ALA A 172 -14.91 2.83 3.90
CA ALA A 172 -14.98 1.55 4.61
C ALA A 172 -14.15 0.45 3.90
N ARG A 173 -14.17 0.42 2.56
CA ARG A 173 -13.36 -0.52 1.75
C ARG A 173 -11.87 -0.23 1.83
N GLU A 174 -11.47 1.04 1.86
CA GLU A 174 -10.08 1.44 2.04
C GLU A 174 -9.58 1.02 3.43
N VAL A 175 -10.37 1.28 4.47
CA VAL A 175 -10.06 0.87 5.85
C VAL A 175 -9.91 -0.64 5.96
N ALA A 176 -10.82 -1.42 5.37
CA ALA A 176 -10.72 -2.89 5.38
C ALA A 176 -9.42 -3.40 4.72
N ARG A 177 -9.01 -2.82 3.58
CA ARG A 177 -7.73 -3.16 2.94
C ARG A 177 -6.54 -2.80 3.82
N ASN A 178 -6.57 -1.61 4.42
CA ASN A 178 -5.51 -1.13 5.31
C ASN A 178 -5.43 -1.98 6.59
N LEU A 179 -6.56 -2.40 7.15
CA LEU A 179 -6.60 -3.31 8.29
C LEU A 179 -5.89 -4.62 7.96
N ARG A 180 -6.29 -5.29 6.87
CA ARG A 180 -5.67 -6.55 6.43
C ARG A 180 -4.16 -6.40 6.22
N HIS A 181 -3.72 -5.32 5.58
CA HIS A 181 -2.30 -5.09 5.30
C HIS A 181 -1.48 -4.75 6.56
N ASN A 182 -2.04 -3.94 7.47
CA ASN A 182 -1.29 -3.36 8.58
C ASN A 182 -1.43 -4.13 9.89
N THR A 183 -2.36 -5.08 10.03
CA THR A 183 -2.64 -5.78 11.31
C THR A 183 -2.41 -7.30 11.27
N SER A 184 -2.07 -7.86 10.11
CA SER A 184 -1.95 -9.32 9.89
C SER A 184 -3.25 -10.12 10.08
N LEU A 185 -4.39 -9.46 10.30
CA LEU A 185 -5.70 -10.10 10.31
C LEU A 185 -5.97 -10.76 8.95
N GLN A 186 -6.42 -12.01 8.98
CA GLN A 186 -6.79 -12.75 7.78
C GLN A 186 -8.31 -12.80 7.65
N PHE A 187 -8.84 -12.14 6.65
CA PHE A 187 -10.26 -12.22 6.29
C PHE A 187 -10.43 -12.08 4.78
N ASN A 188 -11.54 -12.61 4.27
CA ASN A 188 -11.84 -12.58 2.85
C ASN A 188 -12.39 -11.20 2.48
N LEU A 189 -11.77 -10.48 1.53
CA LEU A 189 -12.24 -9.17 1.07
C LEU A 189 -13.39 -9.26 0.06
N ASP A 190 -13.55 -10.43 -0.57
CA ASP A 190 -14.51 -10.68 -1.63
C ASP A 190 -15.83 -11.21 -1.08
N ASP A 191 -15.78 -12.09 -0.06
CA ASP A 191 -16.96 -12.55 0.69
C ASP A 191 -17.30 -11.54 1.80
N ARG A 192 -18.12 -10.56 1.45
CA ARG A 192 -18.53 -9.47 2.34
C ARG A 192 -20.03 -9.22 2.29
N GLU A 193 -20.61 -8.94 3.44
CA GLU A 193 -21.97 -8.44 3.57
C GLU A 193 -21.89 -6.93 3.77
N ALA A 194 -22.67 -6.15 3.03
CA ALA A 194 -22.65 -4.70 3.16
C ALA A 194 -24.06 -4.14 3.28
N TYR A 195 -24.22 -3.17 4.16
CA TYR A 195 -25.50 -2.55 4.47
C TYR A 195 -25.32 -1.03 4.50
N ARG A 196 -26.34 -0.33 4.00
CA ARG A 196 -26.46 1.12 4.12
C ARG A 196 -27.59 1.39 5.09
N SER A 197 -27.31 2.21 6.09
CA SER A 197 -28.29 2.64 7.07
C SER A 197 -28.99 3.92 6.62
N ASP A 198 -30.18 4.19 7.17
CA ASP A 198 -30.98 5.38 6.85
C ASP A 198 -30.29 6.69 7.26
N ASP A 199 -29.41 6.64 8.28
CA ASP A 199 -28.56 7.74 8.74
C ASP A 199 -27.40 8.06 7.76
N GLY A 200 -27.32 7.34 6.64
CA GLY A 200 -26.25 7.47 5.65
C GLY A 200 -24.97 6.70 6.01
N ALA A 201 -24.93 5.99 7.14
CA ALA A 201 -23.79 5.15 7.50
C ALA A 201 -23.67 3.95 6.53
N TYR A 202 -22.43 3.51 6.33
CA TYR A 202 -22.12 2.34 5.52
C TYR A 202 -21.31 1.33 6.33
N THR A 203 -21.83 0.11 6.42
CA THR A 203 -21.24 -0.96 7.22
C THR A 203 -20.89 -2.13 6.33
N ILE A 204 -19.68 -2.69 6.52
CA ILE A 204 -19.23 -3.90 5.84
C ILE A 204 -18.82 -4.94 6.88
N HIS A 205 -19.33 -6.14 6.73
CA HIS A 205 -18.93 -7.32 7.49
C HIS A 205 -18.10 -8.26 6.63
N TYR A 206 -17.01 -8.74 7.20
CA TYR A 206 -16.10 -9.70 6.60
C TYR A 206 -16.00 -10.93 7.49
N LYS A 207 -15.97 -12.11 6.87
CA LYS A 207 -15.72 -13.37 7.57
C LYS A 207 -14.22 -13.57 7.75
N CYS A 208 -13.82 -13.91 8.98
CA CYS A 208 -12.44 -14.22 9.27
C CYS A 208 -12.02 -15.55 8.64
N THR A 209 -10.77 -15.60 8.19
CA THR A 209 -10.17 -16.78 7.54
C THR A 209 -8.92 -17.26 8.28
N CYS A 210 -8.69 -16.88 9.53
CA CYS A 210 -7.46 -17.23 10.27
C CYS A 210 -7.24 -18.75 10.42
N HIS A 211 -8.31 -19.56 10.40
CA HIS A 211 -8.25 -21.02 10.44
C HIS A 211 -8.34 -21.68 9.07
N GLN A 212 -8.65 -20.92 8.03
CA GLN A 212 -8.56 -21.47 6.68
C GLN A 212 -7.07 -21.56 6.37
N SER A 213 -6.55 -22.79 6.29
CA SER A 213 -5.26 -23.03 5.66
C SER A 213 -5.27 -22.31 4.33
N VAL A 214 -4.57 -21.19 4.26
CA VAL A 214 -4.51 -20.35 3.07
C VAL A 214 -4.09 -21.31 1.98
N LYS A 215 -5.03 -21.67 1.10
CA LYS A 215 -4.69 -22.36 -0.14
C LYS A 215 -3.84 -21.33 -0.83
N ARG A 216 -2.52 -21.39 -0.62
CA ARG A 216 -1.57 -20.55 -1.32
C ARG A 216 -1.94 -20.80 -2.76
N THR A 217 -2.50 -19.79 -3.42
CA THR A 217 -2.66 -19.78 -4.87
C THR A 217 -1.25 -19.70 -5.40
N SER A 218 -0.57 -20.84 -5.32
CA SER A 218 0.78 -21.04 -5.76
C SER A 218 0.71 -20.95 -7.27
N SER A 219 1.09 -19.80 -7.81
CA SER A 219 1.76 -19.77 -9.11
C SER A 219 3.03 -20.65 -9.10
N ASP A 220 3.43 -21.14 -7.93
CA ASP A 220 4.50 -22.09 -7.70
C ASP A 220 4.06 -23.52 -8.07
N LEU A 221 4.25 -23.87 -9.34
CA LEU A 221 4.02 -25.21 -9.93
C LEU A 221 4.61 -26.34 -9.08
N THR A 222 5.66 -26.06 -8.31
CA THR A 222 6.36 -27.01 -7.43
C THR A 222 5.43 -27.65 -6.39
N SER A 223 4.48 -26.89 -5.85
CA SER A 223 3.51 -27.40 -4.87
C SER A 223 2.40 -28.28 -5.48
N TYR A 224 2.11 -28.11 -6.78
CA TYR A 224 1.18 -28.98 -7.51
C TYR A 224 1.76 -30.39 -7.69
N PHE A 225 3.04 -30.51 -8.02
CA PHE A 225 3.69 -31.82 -8.18
C PHE A 225 3.84 -32.58 -6.86
N MET A 226 4.06 -31.89 -5.74
CA MET A 226 4.18 -32.56 -4.43
C MET A 226 2.85 -32.94 -3.77
N SER A 227 1.71 -32.40 -4.24
CA SER A 227 0.40 -32.68 -3.64
C SER A 227 -0.29 -33.94 -4.17
N LYS A 228 0.16 -34.51 -5.30
CA LYS A 228 -0.48 -35.70 -5.91
C LYS A 228 -0.35 -37.00 -5.10
N ASN A 229 0.56 -37.09 -4.14
CA ASN A 229 0.80 -38.32 -3.38
C ASN A 229 0.23 -38.33 -1.95
N LYS A 230 -0.58 -37.33 -1.55
CA LYS A 230 -1.23 -37.29 -0.24
C LYS A 230 -2.75 -37.17 -0.37
N ALA A 231 -3.39 -38.23 -0.85
CA ALA A 231 -4.84 -38.45 -0.75
C ALA A 231 -5.25 -38.96 0.65
N ALA A 232 -4.53 -38.56 1.70
CA ALA A 232 -4.79 -39.00 3.07
C ALA A 232 -5.76 -38.04 3.75
N LEU A 233 -6.95 -38.56 4.11
CA LEU A 233 -7.94 -38.02 5.06
C LEU A 233 -7.96 -36.48 5.18
N ALA A 234 -8.75 -35.82 4.34
CA ALA A 234 -9.11 -34.43 4.56
C ALA A 234 -9.96 -34.34 5.86
N THR A 235 -9.32 -34.00 6.98
CA THR A 235 -10.04 -33.65 8.18
C THR A 235 -10.97 -32.46 7.88
N PRO A 236 -12.23 -32.48 8.37
CA PRO A 236 -13.16 -31.40 8.14
C PRO A 236 -12.54 -30.11 8.67
N LYS A 237 -12.33 -29.13 7.77
CA LYS A 237 -11.79 -27.83 8.14
C LYS A 237 -12.84 -27.13 9.00
N THR A 238 -12.54 -26.91 10.27
CA THR A 238 -13.38 -26.10 11.13
C THR A 238 -13.37 -24.67 10.62
N GLU A 239 -14.55 -24.16 10.26
CA GLU A 239 -14.69 -22.79 9.78
C GLU A 239 -14.50 -21.80 10.93
N CYS A 240 -13.75 -20.74 10.67
CA CYS A 240 -13.62 -19.65 11.64
C CYS A 240 -14.93 -18.86 11.67
N LEU A 241 -15.57 -18.79 12.84
CA LEU A 241 -16.76 -17.97 13.06
C LEU A 241 -16.42 -16.51 13.43
N GLY A 242 -15.18 -16.08 13.21
CA GLY A 242 -14.76 -14.71 13.48
C GLY A 242 -15.36 -13.72 12.47
N ARG A 243 -15.72 -12.53 12.93
CA ARG A 243 -16.29 -11.44 12.13
C ARG A 243 -15.49 -10.16 12.31
N ILE A 244 -15.25 -9.46 11.20
CA ILE A 244 -14.68 -8.11 11.19
C ILE A 244 -15.74 -7.19 10.61
N GLU A 245 -16.13 -6.17 11.38
CA GLU A 245 -17.06 -5.13 10.97
C GLU A 245 -16.32 -3.80 10.85
N VAL A 246 -16.54 -3.13 9.72
CA VAL A 246 -16.04 -1.78 9.45
C VAL A 246 -17.24 -0.91 9.10
N ARG A 247 -17.53 0.06 9.96
CA ARG A 247 -18.61 1.05 9.77
C ARG A 247 -18.01 2.43 9.58
N ALA A 248 -18.42 3.09 8.50
CA ALA A 248 -18.11 4.49 8.24
C ALA A 248 -19.40 5.31 8.34
N GLU A 249 -19.39 6.34 9.17
CA GLU A 249 -20.55 7.21 9.41
C GLU A 249 -20.12 8.68 9.40
N LYS A 250 -21.08 9.58 9.24
CA LYS A 250 -20.85 11.02 9.29
C LYS A 250 -20.45 11.43 10.71
N ASP A 251 -19.42 12.25 10.84
CA ASP A 251 -18.96 12.79 12.11
C ASP A 251 -18.99 14.31 12.09
N MET A 252 -19.63 14.91 13.09
CA MET A 252 -19.67 16.36 13.30
C MET A 252 -19.00 16.75 14.63
N SER A 253 -18.26 15.84 15.29
CA SER A 253 -17.65 16.12 16.59
C SER A 253 -16.39 17.00 16.52
N HIS A 254 -15.98 17.45 15.33
CA HIS A 254 -14.84 18.35 15.21
C HIS A 254 -15.16 19.71 15.84
N ARG A 255 -14.25 20.22 16.70
CA ARG A 255 -14.50 21.47 17.46
C ARG A 255 -14.74 22.70 16.59
N LEU A 256 -14.15 22.72 15.39
CA LEU A 256 -14.34 23.81 14.42
C LEU A 256 -15.59 23.63 13.53
N GLY A 257 -16.45 22.65 13.82
CA GLY A 257 -17.65 22.37 13.04
C GLY A 257 -17.38 21.78 11.65
N TRP A 258 -16.15 21.35 11.37
CA TRP A 258 -15.82 20.74 10.09
C TRP A 258 -16.44 19.35 9.97
N PRO A 259 -17.05 19.04 8.80
CA PRO A 259 -17.57 17.70 8.56
C PRO A 259 -16.40 16.70 8.52
N GLY A 260 -16.65 15.52 9.07
CA GLY A 260 -15.73 14.40 9.03
C GLY A 260 -16.44 13.08 8.85
N GLN A 261 -15.65 12.01 8.91
CA GLN A 261 -16.11 10.63 8.96
C GLN A 261 -15.58 9.95 10.21
N ARG A 262 -16.46 9.24 10.90
CA ARG A 262 -16.08 8.36 12.01
C ARG A 262 -16.00 6.94 11.47
N ILE A 263 -14.87 6.29 11.75
CA ILE A 263 -14.63 4.90 11.40
C ILE A 263 -14.69 4.08 12.68
N LYS A 264 -15.66 3.17 12.75
CA LYS A 264 -15.81 2.17 13.80
C LYS A 264 -15.35 0.82 13.27
N VAL A 265 -14.47 0.16 14.03
CA VAL A 265 -13.96 -1.18 13.73
C VAL A 265 -14.31 -2.09 14.90
N THR A 266 -15.06 -3.14 14.59
CA THR A 266 -15.38 -4.21 15.55
C THR A 266 -14.78 -5.50 15.05
N ILE A 267 -14.01 -6.19 15.90
CA ILE A 267 -13.47 -7.51 15.60
C ILE A 267 -13.96 -8.46 16.69
N THR A 268 -14.62 -9.54 16.28
CA THR A 268 -15.15 -10.54 17.19
C THR A 268 -14.69 -11.91 16.75
N HIS A 269 -13.99 -12.59 17.65
CA HIS A 269 -13.50 -13.94 17.48
C HIS A 269 -14.00 -14.79 18.65
N PRO A 270 -14.90 -15.76 18.41
CA PRO A 270 -15.36 -16.63 19.47
C PRO A 270 -14.22 -17.52 19.96
N LYS A 271 -14.30 -17.92 21.24
CA LYS A 271 -13.40 -18.93 21.79
C LYS A 271 -13.60 -20.22 21.00
N LYS A 272 -12.49 -20.87 20.62
CA LYS A 272 -12.55 -22.17 19.97
C LYS A 272 -13.18 -23.15 20.95
N LEU A 273 -14.32 -23.74 20.55
CA LEU A 273 -14.91 -24.89 21.25
C LEU A 273 -14.06 -26.13 20.98
#